data_AF-A0A4Q6EZN4-F1
#
_entry.id   AF-A0A4Q6EZN4-F1
#
_cell.length_a   1.000
_cell.length_b   1.000
_cell.length_c   1.000
_cell.angle_alpha   90.00
_cell.angle_beta   90.00
_cell.angle_gamma   90.00
#
_symmetry.space_group_name_H-M   'P 1'
#
loop_
_entity.id
_entity.type
_entity.pdbx_description
1 polymer ?
#
loop_
_entity_poly.entity_id
_entity_poly.type
_entity_poly.pdbx_seq_one_letter_code
_entity_poly.pdbx_strand_id
1 'polypeptide(L)'
;ANRGILEFSDMLKRPIEAFKYLLATVEKGSANLPSSTAPLDIVFFASTNEKHLDAFKTIPDFASFRSRFELLTVPYLLRPSLESKIYEQDIRALNKIKPIAPHALETLAVWATMTRLKQPNPDYYDTKYRALISRLDPRTKLKLYEGESLSPVFKPQEESQLYELRRTICEEYQNVVAYEGRFGASPRELRSILYRAVQNKKHETLTPMAIYEELDRLVKDRTVYEFLQLEPRGKYHQPQEFIAMCRKDFMDVFEREVTAAMTLVDDLQYEALFNRYIEHVVAQLKKEKVYSKHTNSHEQPNENLMKEVERILKDKEKLEEVYFEGNPLQRSNPVLYRNKVRLALPQITKIDAAA
;
A
#
# COMPACT_ATOMS: atom_id res chain seq x y z
N ALA A 1 21.28 26.86 24.36
CA ALA A 1 21.37 26.02 23.15
C ALA A 1 22.78 25.96 22.54
N ASN A 2 23.77 26.74 23.01
CA ASN A 2 25.14 26.65 22.50
C ASN A 2 25.70 25.22 22.64
N ARG A 3 26.38 24.73 21.62
CA ARG A 3 26.80 23.33 21.40
C ARG A 3 25.64 22.35 21.32
N GLY A 4 24.54 22.76 20.70
CA GLY A 4 23.31 21.98 20.64
C GLY A 4 22.42 22.34 19.47
N ILE A 5 21.15 22.02 19.60
CA ILE A 5 20.14 22.20 18.56
C ILE A 5 19.16 23.30 18.98
N LEU A 6 18.79 24.18 18.05
CA LEU A 6 17.70 25.14 18.20
C LEU A 6 16.64 24.88 17.13
N GLU A 7 15.42 24.56 17.56
CA GLU A 7 14.28 24.32 16.67
C GLU A 7 13.31 25.52 16.70
N PHE A 8 12.84 25.92 15.52
CA PHE A 8 11.81 26.93 15.34
C PHE A 8 10.54 26.28 14.77
N SER A 9 9.48 26.25 15.58
CA SER A 9 8.18 25.77 15.12
C SER A 9 7.46 26.84 14.29
N ASP A 10 6.99 26.45 13.09
CA ASP A 10 6.23 27.31 12.16
C ASP A 10 6.92 28.67 11.87
N MET A 11 8.21 28.64 11.54
CA MET A 11 9.03 29.84 11.40
C MET A 11 8.39 30.90 10.48
N LEU A 12 7.88 30.51 9.31
CA LEU A 12 7.34 31.43 8.30
C LEU A 12 5.95 32.00 8.63
N LYS A 13 5.38 31.72 9.80
CA LYS A 13 4.18 32.43 10.29
C LYS A 13 4.48 33.85 10.77
N ARG A 14 5.72 34.12 11.19
CA ARG A 14 6.12 35.44 11.67
C ARG A 14 6.61 36.31 10.51
N PRO A 15 6.51 37.65 10.62
CA PRO A 15 7.06 38.57 9.64
C PRO A 15 8.56 38.31 9.41
N ILE A 16 8.99 38.41 8.15
CA ILE A 16 10.36 38.07 7.73
C ILE A 16 11.40 38.99 8.36
N GLU A 17 10.99 40.22 8.66
CA GLU A 17 11.78 41.22 9.38
C GLU A 17 12.27 40.70 10.73
N ALA A 18 11.48 39.86 11.41
CA ALA A 18 11.85 39.25 12.68
C ALA A 18 13.05 38.30 12.54
N PHE A 19 13.32 37.79 11.34
CA PHE A 19 14.39 36.82 11.07
C PHE A 19 15.65 37.43 10.47
N LYS A 20 15.69 38.74 10.21
CA LYS A 20 16.90 39.41 9.67
C LYS A 20 18.12 39.21 10.57
N TYR A 21 17.92 39.25 11.89
CA TYR A 21 18.98 38.96 12.86
C TYR A 21 19.40 37.48 12.85
N LEU A 22 18.43 36.57 12.65
CA LEU A 22 18.71 35.15 12.56
C LEU A 22 19.60 34.84 11.35
N LEU A 23 19.36 35.47 10.19
CA LEU A 23 20.20 35.30 9.01
C LEU A 23 21.66 35.67 9.28
N ALA A 24 21.89 36.83 9.90
CA ALA A 24 23.23 37.29 10.24
C ALA A 24 23.90 36.35 11.23
N THR A 25 23.14 35.80 12.18
CA THR A 25 23.64 34.84 13.16
C THR A 25 23.97 33.48 12.54
N VAL A 26 23.13 32.95 11.65
CA VAL A 26 23.37 31.69 10.93
C VAL A 26 24.61 31.80 10.04
N GLU A 27 24.82 32.95 9.41
CA GLU A 27 25.98 33.18 8.53
C GLU A 27 27.28 33.42 9.31
N LYS A 28 27.25 34.21 10.38
CA LYS A 28 28.45 34.60 11.13
C LYS A 28 28.80 33.67 12.29
N GLY A 29 27.92 32.73 12.66
CA GLY A 29 28.08 31.89 13.84
C GLY A 29 28.25 32.69 15.13
N SER A 30 27.62 33.86 15.22
CA SER A 30 27.73 34.73 16.40
C SER A 30 26.49 35.61 16.59
N ALA A 31 26.22 35.97 17.83
CA ALA A 31 25.17 36.91 18.19
C ALA A 31 25.78 38.18 18.79
N ASN A 32 25.36 39.33 18.27
CA ASN A 32 25.75 40.62 18.81
C ASN A 32 24.82 40.98 19.97
N LEU A 33 25.40 41.08 21.17
CA LEU A 33 24.73 41.63 22.35
C LEU A 33 25.14 43.10 22.51
N PRO A 34 24.37 43.92 23.26
CA PRO A 34 24.65 45.35 23.43
C PRO A 34 26.08 45.66 23.90
N SER A 35 26.70 44.75 24.66
CA SER A 35 28.01 44.92 25.28
C SER A 35 29.10 43.96 24.77
N SER A 36 28.77 42.96 23.94
CA SER A 36 29.72 41.93 23.51
C SER A 36 29.19 41.08 22.35
N THR A 37 30.08 40.51 21.54
CA THR A 37 29.70 39.46 20.58
C THR A 37 29.93 38.08 21.19
N ALA A 38 28.89 37.24 21.18
CA ALA A 38 28.97 35.86 21.65
C ALA A 38 29.09 34.90 20.45
N PRO A 39 30.14 34.06 20.38
CA PRO A 39 30.20 33.00 19.37
C PRO A 39 29.14 31.95 19.67
N LEU A 40 28.51 31.44 18.61
CA LEU A 40 27.46 30.44 18.65
C LEU A 40 27.86 29.23 17.82
N ASP A 41 27.75 28.07 18.44
CA ASP A 41 27.91 26.75 17.84
C ASP A 41 26.56 26.03 17.98
N ILE A 42 25.66 26.21 17.02
CA ILE A 42 24.28 25.72 17.11
C ILE A 42 23.85 25.19 15.74
N VAL A 43 23.21 24.02 15.75
CA VAL A 43 22.50 23.50 14.58
C VAL A 43 21.06 24.03 14.62
N PHE A 44 20.67 24.76 13.58
CA PHE A 44 19.35 25.35 13.48
C PHE A 44 18.41 24.44 12.67
N PHE A 45 17.23 24.16 13.23
CA PHE A 45 16.13 23.53 12.52
C PHE A 45 14.92 24.45 12.53
N ALA A 46 14.14 24.42 11.46
CA ALA A 46 12.88 25.12 11.39
C ALA A 46 11.85 24.24 10.69
N SER A 47 10.65 24.21 11.25
CA SER A 47 9.48 23.64 10.59
C SER A 47 8.61 24.75 10.01
N THR A 48 7.95 24.47 8.89
CA THR A 48 6.98 25.37 8.27
C THR A 48 5.96 24.58 7.47
N ASN A 49 4.77 25.15 7.31
CA ASN A 49 3.76 24.65 6.40
C ASN A 49 4.08 25.07 4.95
N GLU A 50 3.66 24.25 3.99
CA GLU A 50 3.81 24.48 2.56
C GLU A 50 3.16 25.78 2.09
N LYS A 51 1.99 26.15 2.64
CA LYS A 51 1.32 27.42 2.31
C LYS A 51 2.18 28.65 2.63
N HIS A 52 2.84 28.64 3.79
CA HIS A 52 3.72 29.72 4.18
C HIS A 52 5.02 29.69 3.37
N LEU A 53 5.54 28.51 3.06
CA LEU A 53 6.71 28.35 2.21
C LEU A 53 6.46 28.85 0.77
N ASP A 54 5.30 28.55 0.19
CA ASP A 54 4.91 29.01 -1.14
C ASP A 54 4.73 30.52 -1.18
N ALA A 55 4.05 31.10 -0.19
CA ALA A 55 3.97 32.55 -0.05
C ALA A 55 5.37 33.17 0.07
N PHE A 56 6.25 32.56 0.87
CA PHE A 56 7.61 33.03 1.10
C PHE A 56 8.49 33.00 -0.16
N LYS A 57 8.33 31.98 -1.02
CA LYS A 57 9.04 31.90 -2.30
C LYS A 57 8.72 33.04 -3.28
N THR A 58 7.58 33.73 -3.10
CA THR A 58 7.21 34.86 -3.98
C THR A 58 7.92 36.17 -3.62
N ILE A 59 8.58 36.21 -2.45
CA ILE A 59 9.20 37.43 -1.92
C ILE A 59 10.65 37.53 -2.42
N PRO A 60 11.13 38.74 -2.82
CA PRO A 60 12.48 38.92 -3.38
C PRO A 60 13.61 38.40 -2.49
N ASP A 61 13.44 38.49 -1.17
CA ASP A 61 14.44 38.07 -0.17
C ASP A 61 14.64 36.54 -0.14
N PHE A 62 13.77 35.74 -0.75
CA PHE A 62 13.83 34.27 -0.73
C PHE A 62 15.20 33.74 -1.16
N ALA A 63 15.82 34.33 -2.18
CA ALA A 63 17.14 33.91 -2.66
C ALA A 63 18.22 34.01 -1.57
N SER A 64 18.15 35.05 -0.73
CA SER A 64 19.07 35.26 0.40
C SER A 64 18.86 34.22 1.50
N PHE A 65 17.61 33.81 1.73
CA PHE A 65 17.32 32.72 2.66
C PHE A 65 17.77 31.37 2.07
N ARG A 66 17.48 31.10 0.79
CA ARG A 66 17.83 29.82 0.16
C ARG A 66 19.32 29.49 0.19
N SER A 67 20.21 30.49 0.21
CA SER A 67 21.65 30.28 0.35
C SER A 67 22.10 29.90 1.78
N ARG A 68 21.27 30.14 2.79
CA ARG A 68 21.56 29.92 4.22
C ARG A 68 20.71 28.80 4.84
N PHE A 69 19.65 28.38 4.16
CA PHE A 69 18.76 27.29 4.56
C PHE A 69 18.78 26.16 3.53
N GLU A 70 18.83 24.93 4.02
CA GLU A 70 18.48 23.76 3.22
C GLU A 70 17.04 23.34 3.51
N LEU A 71 16.23 23.19 2.45
CA LEU A 71 14.83 22.83 2.57
C LEU A 71 14.68 21.32 2.47
N LEU A 72 14.26 20.69 3.56
CA LEU A 72 13.94 19.27 3.59
C LEU A 72 12.42 19.10 3.51
N THR A 73 11.94 18.37 2.50
CA THR A 73 10.53 18.06 2.35
C THR A 73 10.16 16.87 3.24
N VAL A 74 8.99 16.96 3.90
CA VAL A 74 8.45 15.89 4.74
C VAL A 74 7.07 15.55 4.20
N PRO A 75 6.97 14.69 3.16
CA PRO A 75 5.69 14.34 2.55
C PRO A 75 4.81 13.55 3.52
N TYR A 76 3.51 13.55 3.26
CA TYR A 76 2.62 12.59 3.87
C TYR A 76 3.01 11.15 3.52
N LEU A 77 2.68 10.22 4.42
CA LEU A 77 2.95 8.81 4.21
C LEU A 77 2.22 8.29 2.97
N LEU A 78 2.94 7.51 2.16
CA LEU A 78 2.43 6.92 0.91
C LEU A 78 2.07 5.44 1.07
N ARG A 79 2.32 4.86 2.26
CA ARG A 79 2.08 3.46 2.59
C ARG A 79 0.97 3.31 3.61
N PRO A 80 -0.17 2.67 3.29
CA PRO A 80 -1.25 2.43 4.25
C PRO A 80 -0.82 1.75 5.55
N SER A 81 0.16 0.83 5.49
CA SER A 81 0.68 0.12 6.66
C SER A 81 1.36 1.07 7.66
N LEU A 82 2.07 2.09 7.16
CA LEU A 82 2.65 3.13 7.99
C LEU A 82 1.60 4.15 8.44
N GLU A 83 0.66 4.49 7.57
CA GLU A 83 -0.44 5.42 7.88
C GLU A 83 -1.31 4.87 9.01
N SER A 84 -1.62 3.58 9.00
CA SER A 84 -2.43 2.91 10.03
C SER A 84 -1.81 3.04 11.43
N LYS A 85 -0.46 3.02 11.52
CA LYS A 85 0.26 3.15 12.81
C LYS A 85 -0.02 4.47 13.52
N ILE A 86 -0.36 5.53 12.80
CA ILE A 86 -0.69 6.84 13.38
C ILE A 86 -1.91 6.75 14.30
N TYR A 87 -2.87 5.88 13.96
CA TYR A 87 -4.18 5.81 14.60
C TYR A 87 -4.33 4.62 15.54
N GLU A 88 -3.31 3.77 15.71
CA GLU A 88 -3.40 2.60 16.60
C GLU A 88 -3.83 2.98 18.02
N GLN A 89 -3.29 4.08 18.55
CA GLN A 89 -3.65 4.57 19.89
C GLN A 89 -5.09 5.10 19.92
N ASP A 90 -5.50 5.84 18.90
CA ASP A 90 -6.87 6.33 18.75
C ASP A 90 -7.86 5.15 18.71
N ILE A 91 -7.58 4.12 17.90
CA ILE A 91 -8.40 2.92 17.77
C ILE A 91 -8.48 2.15 19.09
N ARG A 92 -7.37 1.99 19.82
CA ARG A 92 -7.39 1.35 21.16
C ARG A 92 -8.25 2.12 22.16
N ALA A 93 -8.27 3.44 22.09
CA ALA A 93 -9.12 4.27 22.94
C ALA A 93 -10.59 4.18 22.52
N LEU A 94 -10.87 4.28 21.22
CA LEU A 94 -12.21 4.24 20.64
C LEU A 94 -12.90 2.89 20.84
N ASN A 95 -12.14 1.78 20.79
CA ASN A 95 -12.66 0.42 20.98
C ASN A 95 -13.25 0.20 22.40
N LYS A 96 -12.91 1.06 23.38
CA LYS A 96 -13.53 1.05 24.71
C LYS A 96 -14.91 1.69 24.74
N ILE A 97 -15.18 2.60 23.80
CA ILE A 97 -16.44 3.33 23.70
C ILE A 97 -17.43 2.56 22.82
N LYS A 98 -16.93 2.04 21.70
CA LYS A 98 -17.74 1.37 20.68
C LYS A 98 -16.92 0.26 20.03
N PRO A 99 -17.46 -0.95 19.84
CA PRO A 99 -16.74 -2.02 19.14
C PRO A 99 -16.32 -1.57 17.74
N ILE A 100 -15.12 -1.97 17.33
CA ILE A 100 -14.58 -1.65 16.00
C ILE A 100 -14.42 -2.95 15.22
N ALA A 101 -15.01 -3.00 14.02
CA ALA A 101 -14.91 -4.14 13.13
C ALA A 101 -13.53 -4.20 12.45
N PRO A 102 -13.07 -5.41 12.03
CA PRO A 102 -11.89 -5.56 11.19
C PRO A 102 -11.94 -4.68 9.93
N HIS A 103 -10.79 -4.36 9.37
CA HIS A 103 -10.61 -3.55 8.15
C HIS A 103 -11.09 -2.09 8.21
N ALA A 104 -11.75 -1.64 9.29
CA ALA A 104 -12.25 -0.26 9.40
C ALA A 104 -11.13 0.79 9.33
N LEU A 105 -10.01 0.53 10.02
CA LEU A 105 -8.84 1.41 9.96
C LEU A 105 -8.10 1.29 8.62
N GLU A 106 -7.90 0.05 8.16
CA GLU A 106 -7.12 -0.26 6.96
C GLU A 106 -7.73 0.40 5.73
N THR A 107 -9.06 0.33 5.57
CA THR A 107 -9.72 0.95 4.42
C THR A 107 -9.60 2.47 4.42
N LEU A 108 -9.61 3.10 5.61
CA LEU A 108 -9.41 4.54 5.75
C LEU A 108 -7.98 4.93 5.37
N ALA A 109 -6.98 4.15 5.83
CA ALA A 109 -5.58 4.38 5.52
C ALA A 109 -5.29 4.19 4.02
N VAL A 110 -5.88 3.16 3.40
CA VAL A 110 -5.77 2.92 1.95
C VAL A 110 -6.38 4.08 1.16
N TRP A 111 -7.58 4.54 1.51
CA TRP A 111 -8.19 5.70 0.86
C TRP A 111 -7.31 6.95 0.99
N ALA A 112 -6.85 7.26 2.20
CA ALA A 112 -6.05 8.46 2.44
C ALA A 112 -4.73 8.45 1.69
N THR A 113 -4.04 7.33 1.66
CA THR A 113 -2.78 7.20 0.92
C THR A 113 -2.98 7.33 -0.58
N MET A 114 -4.06 6.78 -1.16
CA MET A 114 -4.40 7.01 -2.57
C MET A 114 -4.61 8.49 -2.91
N THR A 115 -5.18 9.29 -2.00
CA THR A 115 -5.33 10.75 -2.23
C THR A 115 -4.01 11.52 -2.32
N ARG A 116 -2.91 10.91 -1.87
CA ARG A 116 -1.56 11.51 -1.81
C ARG A 116 -0.68 11.13 -3.00
N LEU A 117 -1.07 10.10 -3.75
CA LEU A 117 -0.30 9.56 -4.85
C LEU A 117 -0.44 10.41 -6.10
N LYS A 118 0.65 10.47 -6.88
CA LYS A 118 0.69 11.11 -8.19
C LYS A 118 0.89 10.07 -9.28
N GLN A 119 0.27 10.30 -10.43
CA GLN A 119 0.45 9.45 -11.60
C GLN A 119 1.92 9.51 -12.07
N PRO A 120 2.63 8.38 -12.19
CA PRO A 120 3.98 8.38 -12.76
C PRO A 120 3.93 8.77 -14.24
N ASN A 121 4.93 9.52 -14.71
CA ASN A 121 5.02 9.95 -16.10
C ASN A 121 5.73 8.87 -16.94
N PRO A 122 5.05 8.21 -17.89
CA PRO A 122 5.66 7.17 -18.72
C PRO A 122 6.89 7.65 -19.50
N ASP A 123 6.98 8.93 -19.85
CA ASP A 123 8.09 9.46 -20.65
C ASP A 123 9.43 9.49 -19.91
N TYR A 124 9.42 9.41 -18.57
CA TYR A 124 10.64 9.30 -17.76
C TYR A 124 11.25 7.90 -17.74
N TYR A 125 10.58 6.93 -18.36
CA TYR A 125 11.00 5.53 -18.38
C TYR A 125 11.35 5.06 -19.79
N ASP A 126 12.19 4.03 -19.87
CA ASP A 126 12.53 3.35 -21.12
C ASP A 126 11.27 2.89 -21.85
N THR A 127 11.33 2.88 -23.19
CA THR A 127 10.20 2.51 -24.08
C THR A 127 9.55 1.18 -23.68
N LYS A 128 10.33 0.20 -23.21
CA LYS A 128 9.83 -1.11 -22.76
C LYS A 128 8.88 -1.03 -21.56
N TYR A 129 9.04 -0.05 -20.68
CA TYR A 129 8.29 0.08 -19.44
C TYR A 129 7.10 1.04 -19.54
N ARG A 130 7.05 1.91 -20.56
CA ARG A 130 6.02 2.96 -20.68
C ARG A 130 4.59 2.40 -20.61
N ALA A 131 4.34 1.28 -21.28
CA ALA A 131 3.03 0.62 -21.27
C ALA A 131 2.64 0.11 -19.87
N LEU A 132 3.60 -0.39 -19.10
CA LEU A 132 3.38 -0.84 -17.71
C LEU A 132 3.08 0.33 -16.78
N ILE A 133 3.90 1.39 -16.87
CA ILE A 133 3.74 2.61 -16.08
C ILE A 133 2.40 3.28 -16.35
N SER A 134 1.95 3.28 -17.61
CA SER A 134 0.66 3.87 -18.01
C SER A 134 -0.55 3.11 -17.44
N ARG A 135 -0.41 1.80 -17.19
CA ARG A 135 -1.44 0.94 -16.57
C ARG A 135 -1.44 1.03 -15.05
N LEU A 136 -0.41 1.60 -14.43
CA LEU A 136 -0.27 1.68 -12.97
C LEU A 136 -1.26 2.69 -12.40
N ASP A 137 -2.37 2.18 -11.87
CA ASP A 137 -3.39 2.97 -11.19
C ASP A 137 -3.02 3.24 -9.72
N PRO A 138 -3.73 4.14 -9.01
CA PRO A 138 -3.37 4.48 -7.62
C PRO A 138 -3.35 3.27 -6.69
N ARG A 139 -4.27 2.32 -6.88
CA ARG A 139 -4.38 1.11 -6.06
C ARG A 139 -3.20 0.17 -6.28
N THR A 140 -2.84 -0.10 -7.52
CA THR A 140 -1.68 -0.94 -7.87
C THR A 140 -0.36 -0.26 -7.51
N LYS A 141 -0.27 1.06 -7.66
CA LYS A 141 0.88 1.86 -7.19
C LYS A 141 1.05 1.75 -5.67
N LEU A 142 -0.04 1.82 -4.93
CA LEU A 142 -0.07 1.65 -3.48
C LEU A 142 0.39 0.24 -3.06
N LYS A 143 -0.11 -0.81 -3.72
CA LYS A 143 0.34 -2.19 -3.51
C LYS A 143 1.83 -2.37 -3.82
N LEU A 144 2.31 -1.78 -4.91
CA LEU A 144 3.74 -1.75 -5.26
C LEU A 144 4.56 -1.09 -4.15
N TYR A 145 4.03 -0.02 -3.55
CA TYR A 145 4.66 0.66 -2.42
C TYR A 145 4.62 -0.15 -1.14
N GLU A 146 3.61 -0.98 -0.89
CA GLU A 146 3.60 -1.91 0.24
C GLU A 146 4.52 -3.11 0.01
N GLY A 147 4.74 -3.52 -1.24
CA GLY A 147 5.41 -4.79 -1.53
C GLY A 147 4.42 -5.97 -1.62
N GLU A 148 3.17 -5.68 -1.95
CA GLU A 148 2.10 -6.67 -2.14
C GLU A 148 2.00 -7.12 -3.60
N SER A 149 1.37 -8.27 -3.82
CA SER A 149 1.11 -8.77 -5.19
C SER A 149 0.24 -7.81 -5.99
N LEU A 150 0.62 -7.59 -7.25
CA LEU A 150 -0.10 -6.72 -8.20
C LEU A 150 -1.14 -7.51 -9.02
N SER A 151 -1.23 -8.81 -8.79
CA SER A 151 -2.26 -9.68 -9.36
C SER A 151 -3.68 -9.21 -8.97
N PRO A 152 -4.68 -9.35 -9.86
CA PRO A 152 -4.62 -9.91 -11.22
C PRO A 152 -4.32 -8.86 -12.31
N VAL A 153 -3.96 -7.62 -11.95
CA VAL A 153 -3.84 -6.50 -12.92
C VAL A 153 -2.58 -6.64 -13.77
N PHE A 154 -1.51 -7.17 -13.19
CA PHE A 154 -0.23 -7.39 -13.85
C PHE A 154 0.13 -8.88 -13.81
N LYS A 155 0.74 -9.36 -14.88
CA LYS A 155 1.28 -10.73 -14.93
C LYS A 155 2.56 -10.83 -14.09
N PRO A 156 2.98 -12.01 -13.63
CA PRO A 156 4.17 -12.16 -12.78
C PRO A 156 5.46 -11.54 -13.37
N GLN A 157 5.62 -11.64 -14.69
CA GLN A 157 6.73 -11.03 -15.42
C GLN A 157 6.68 -9.49 -15.42
N GLU A 158 5.49 -8.92 -15.58
CA GLU A 158 5.26 -7.48 -15.55
C GLU A 158 5.43 -6.93 -14.12
N GLU A 159 4.98 -7.68 -13.12
CA GLU A 159 5.13 -7.37 -11.71
C GLU A 159 6.62 -7.29 -11.32
N SER A 160 7.42 -8.28 -11.72
CA SER A 160 8.87 -8.28 -11.49
C SER A 160 9.55 -7.03 -12.07
N GLN A 161 9.14 -6.61 -13.26
CA GLN A 161 9.64 -5.39 -13.92
C GLN A 161 9.23 -4.11 -13.18
N LEU A 162 8.00 -4.05 -12.65
CA LEU A 162 7.56 -2.91 -11.83
C LEU A 162 8.31 -2.85 -10.50
N TYR A 163 8.62 -3.99 -9.89
CA TYR A 163 9.43 -4.05 -8.68
C TYR A 163 10.87 -3.58 -8.87
N GLU A 164 11.47 -3.88 -10.02
CA GLU A 164 12.77 -3.32 -10.43
C GLU A 164 12.73 -1.78 -10.44
N LEU A 165 11.62 -1.20 -10.95
CA LEU A 165 11.41 0.24 -11.06
C LEU A 165 10.88 0.91 -9.79
N ARG A 166 10.53 0.14 -8.75
CA ARG A 166 9.84 0.65 -7.55
C ARG A 166 10.56 1.85 -6.94
N ARG A 167 11.89 1.79 -6.82
CA ARG A 167 12.68 2.89 -6.25
C ARG A 167 12.60 4.14 -7.11
N THR A 168 12.78 4.00 -8.42
CA THR A 168 12.69 5.10 -9.38
C THR A 168 11.30 5.75 -9.36
N ILE A 169 10.23 4.95 -9.28
CA ILE A 169 8.85 5.45 -9.14
C ILE A 169 8.63 6.20 -7.83
N CYS A 170 9.24 5.76 -6.72
CA CYS A 170 9.17 6.50 -5.44
C CYS A 170 9.94 7.83 -5.47
N GLU A 171 11.04 7.89 -6.21
CA GLU A 171 11.93 9.06 -6.24
C GLU A 171 11.55 10.08 -7.33
N GLU A 172 10.70 9.70 -8.29
CA GLU A 172 10.28 10.49 -9.46
C GLU A 172 9.91 11.94 -9.12
N TYR A 173 9.14 12.13 -8.05
CA TYR A 173 8.59 13.43 -7.67
C TYR A 173 9.32 14.12 -6.51
N GLN A 174 10.47 13.63 -6.04
CA GLN A 174 11.11 14.20 -4.85
C GLN A 174 11.62 15.64 -5.06
N ASN A 175 12.07 15.97 -6.27
CA ASN A 175 12.74 17.25 -6.58
C ASN A 175 11.83 18.25 -7.31
N VAL A 176 10.51 18.04 -7.31
CA VAL A 176 9.55 18.96 -7.93
C VAL A 176 8.78 19.76 -6.88
N VAL A 177 8.30 20.95 -7.25
CA VAL A 177 7.50 21.80 -6.34
C VAL A 177 6.27 21.04 -5.83
N ALA A 178 5.55 20.38 -6.73
CA ALA A 178 4.41 19.54 -6.39
C ALA A 178 4.85 18.09 -6.18
N TYR A 179 5.70 17.82 -5.18
CA TYR A 179 6.17 16.47 -4.89
C TYR A 179 5.03 15.54 -4.44
N GLU A 180 5.25 14.23 -4.56
CA GLU A 180 4.26 13.21 -4.15
C GLU A 180 4.12 13.17 -2.62
N GLY A 181 2.88 13.17 -2.12
CA GLY A 181 2.60 13.34 -0.70
C GLY A 181 2.60 14.78 -0.19
N ARG A 182 2.76 15.80 -1.06
CA ARG A 182 2.54 17.22 -0.71
C ARG A 182 1.07 17.54 -0.42
N PHE A 183 0.18 16.95 -1.22
CA PHE A 183 -1.26 17.11 -1.12
C PHE A 183 -1.91 15.77 -0.78
N GLY A 184 -3.15 15.83 -0.31
CA GLY A 184 -3.96 14.66 0.06
C GLY A 184 -4.59 14.82 1.43
N ALA A 185 -5.38 13.83 1.84
CA ALA A 185 -6.04 13.82 3.13
C ALA A 185 -5.01 13.77 4.26
N SER A 186 -5.09 14.71 5.20
CA SER A 186 -4.16 14.84 6.32
C SER A 186 -4.55 13.90 7.47
N PRO A 187 -3.58 13.54 8.36
CA PRO A 187 -3.91 12.71 9.50
C PRO A 187 -4.93 13.30 10.47
N ARG A 188 -5.05 14.64 10.52
CA ARG A 188 -6.06 15.33 11.33
C ARG A 188 -7.47 15.13 10.77
N GLU A 189 -7.61 15.13 9.46
CA GLU A 189 -8.89 14.88 8.78
C GLU A 189 -9.31 13.42 8.99
N LEU A 190 -8.37 12.48 8.88
CA LEU A 190 -8.63 11.05 9.14
C LEU A 190 -9.08 10.79 10.57
N ARG A 191 -8.40 11.39 11.57
CA ARG A 191 -8.88 11.36 12.96
C ARG A 191 -10.30 11.87 13.05
N SER A 192 -10.57 13.04 12.46
CA SER A 192 -11.91 13.64 12.48
C SER A 192 -12.97 12.74 11.85
N ILE A 193 -12.63 11.98 10.80
CA ILE A 193 -13.50 10.96 10.22
C ILE A 193 -13.75 9.82 11.21
N LEU A 194 -12.70 9.24 11.80
CA LEU A 194 -12.81 8.16 12.79
C LEU A 194 -13.70 8.55 13.96
N TYR A 195 -13.45 9.71 14.58
CA TYR A 195 -14.24 10.19 15.72
C TYR A 195 -15.71 10.44 15.34
N ARG A 196 -15.98 11.04 14.17
CA ARG A 196 -17.35 11.24 13.67
C ARG A 196 -18.06 9.91 13.39
N ALA A 197 -17.38 8.96 12.75
CA ALA A 197 -17.94 7.64 12.44
C ALA A 197 -18.28 6.85 13.72
N VAL A 198 -17.45 6.95 14.76
CA VAL A 198 -17.73 6.33 16.07
C VAL A 198 -18.94 6.97 16.74
N GLN A 199 -19.03 8.30 16.74
CA GLN A 199 -20.14 9.03 17.36
C GLN A 199 -21.46 8.91 16.60
N ASN A 200 -21.44 8.44 15.36
CA ASN A 200 -22.64 8.23 14.56
C ASN A 200 -23.52 7.14 15.18
N LYS A 201 -24.69 7.56 15.70
CA LYS A 201 -25.67 6.71 16.38
C LYS A 201 -26.38 5.71 15.46
N LYS A 202 -26.27 5.85 14.14
CA LYS A 202 -26.89 4.92 13.17
C LYS A 202 -26.23 3.55 13.18
N HIS A 203 -24.95 3.49 13.54
CA HIS A 203 -24.17 2.27 13.57
C HIS A 203 -23.90 1.92 15.03
N GLU A 204 -24.14 0.69 15.46
CA GLU A 204 -23.78 0.25 16.83
C GLU A 204 -22.29 -0.09 16.95
N THR A 205 -21.68 -0.52 15.84
CA THR A 205 -20.26 -0.88 15.71
C THR A 205 -19.62 0.02 14.66
N LEU A 206 -18.36 0.41 14.84
CA LEU A 206 -17.61 1.10 13.79
C LEU A 206 -17.24 0.09 12.70
N THR A 207 -17.94 0.14 11.58
CA THR A 207 -17.69 -0.71 10.40
C THR A 207 -17.01 0.07 9.28
N PRO A 208 -16.38 -0.62 8.30
CA PRO A 208 -15.92 0.02 7.06
C PRO A 208 -17.02 0.84 6.36
N MET A 209 -18.28 0.40 6.43
CA MET A 209 -19.41 1.12 5.85
C MET A 209 -19.66 2.48 6.50
N ALA A 210 -19.54 2.55 7.83
CA ALA A 210 -19.63 3.82 8.56
C ALA A 210 -18.51 4.79 8.16
N ILE A 211 -17.30 4.28 7.91
CA ILE A 211 -16.19 5.07 7.39
C ILE A 211 -16.51 5.62 6.00
N TYR A 212 -17.00 4.77 5.08
CA TYR A 212 -17.32 5.24 3.73
C TYR A 212 -18.44 6.28 3.72
N GLU A 213 -19.44 6.19 4.60
CA GLU A 213 -20.46 7.24 4.74
C GLU A 213 -19.86 8.59 5.12
N GLU A 214 -18.89 8.61 6.03
CA GLU A 214 -18.21 9.86 6.41
C GLU A 214 -17.27 10.35 5.31
N LEU A 215 -16.62 9.45 4.57
CA LEU A 215 -15.83 9.81 3.38
C LEU A 215 -16.70 10.42 2.28
N ASP A 216 -17.87 9.83 2.00
CA ASP A 216 -18.84 10.33 1.02
C ASP A 216 -19.38 11.72 1.41
N ARG A 217 -19.41 12.06 2.71
CA ARG A 217 -19.70 13.43 3.16
C ARG A 217 -18.51 14.36 2.91
N LEU A 218 -17.31 13.94 3.31
CA LEU A 218 -16.09 14.74 3.19
C LEU A 218 -15.83 15.18 1.74
N VAL A 219 -15.93 14.26 0.79
CA VAL A 219 -15.62 14.53 -0.62
C VAL A 219 -16.59 15.51 -1.29
N LYS A 220 -17.75 15.77 -0.69
CA LYS A 220 -18.71 16.79 -1.16
C LYS A 220 -18.26 18.21 -0.80
N ASP A 221 -17.46 18.38 0.24
CA ASP A 221 -17.03 19.67 0.76
C ASP A 221 -15.76 20.18 0.05
N ARG A 222 -15.81 20.32 -1.29
CA ARG A 222 -14.64 20.67 -2.13
C ARG A 222 -14.01 22.03 -1.80
N THR A 223 -14.77 22.97 -1.26
CA THR A 223 -14.28 24.31 -0.90
C THR A 223 -13.39 24.31 0.34
N VAL A 224 -13.57 23.32 1.21
CA VAL A 224 -12.84 23.21 2.49
C VAL A 224 -11.48 22.53 2.27
N TYR A 225 -11.44 21.52 1.42
CA TYR A 225 -10.28 20.65 1.27
C TYR A 225 -9.55 20.88 -0.06
N GLU A 226 -8.34 21.42 0.03
CA GLU A 226 -7.51 21.77 -1.13
C GLU A 226 -7.21 20.58 -2.05
N PHE A 227 -7.00 19.38 -1.49
CA PHE A 227 -6.73 18.19 -2.29
C PHE A 227 -7.94 17.73 -3.13
N LEU A 228 -9.17 18.14 -2.77
CA LEU A 228 -10.39 17.87 -3.58
C LEU A 228 -10.51 18.81 -4.79
N GLN A 229 -9.68 19.85 -4.83
CA GLN A 229 -9.62 20.83 -5.93
C GLN A 229 -8.55 20.46 -6.96
N LEU A 230 -7.78 19.39 -6.72
CA LEU A 230 -6.82 18.89 -7.69
C LEU A 230 -7.55 18.37 -8.94
N GLU A 231 -7.04 18.76 -10.11
CA GLU A 231 -7.57 18.26 -11.37
C GLU A 231 -7.28 16.76 -11.53
N PRO A 232 -8.30 15.96 -11.89
CA PRO A 232 -8.12 14.54 -12.19
C PRO A 232 -7.05 14.31 -13.26
N ARG A 233 -6.16 13.34 -13.02
CA ARG A 233 -5.16 12.89 -13.99
C ARG A 233 -5.25 11.39 -14.18
N GLY A 234 -5.81 10.95 -15.31
CA GLY A 234 -6.04 9.53 -15.56
C GLY A 234 -7.00 8.94 -14.53
N LYS A 235 -6.50 8.03 -13.68
CA LYS A 235 -7.22 7.47 -12.51
C LYS A 235 -6.83 8.12 -11.17
N TYR A 236 -5.95 9.10 -11.18
CA TYR A 236 -5.45 9.78 -9.98
C TYR A 236 -6.27 11.04 -9.67
N HIS A 237 -6.17 11.50 -8.41
CA HIS A 237 -6.91 12.65 -7.87
C HIS A 237 -8.43 12.55 -8.08
N GLN A 238 -9.00 11.35 -7.89
CA GLN A 238 -10.45 11.11 -7.94
C GLN A 238 -10.94 10.50 -6.63
N PRO A 239 -11.04 11.29 -5.54
CA PRO A 239 -11.34 10.78 -4.21
C PRO A 239 -12.67 10.03 -4.09
N GLN A 240 -13.67 10.39 -4.91
CA GLN A 240 -14.96 9.67 -4.97
C GLN A 240 -14.79 8.25 -5.56
N GLU A 241 -14.05 8.13 -6.66
CA GLU A 241 -13.75 6.83 -7.27
C GLU A 241 -12.90 5.96 -6.34
N PHE A 242 -12.01 6.57 -5.55
CA PHE A 242 -11.24 5.86 -4.53
C PHE A 242 -12.13 5.20 -3.47
N ILE A 243 -13.23 5.86 -3.08
CA ILE A 243 -14.22 5.26 -2.16
C ILE A 243 -14.85 4.03 -2.82
N ALA A 244 -15.24 4.12 -4.09
CA ALA A 244 -15.82 2.99 -4.82
C ALA A 244 -14.84 1.81 -4.94
N MET A 245 -13.55 2.10 -5.21
CA MET A 245 -12.49 1.10 -5.24
C MET A 245 -12.31 0.42 -3.87
N CYS A 246 -12.20 1.21 -2.79
CA CYS A 246 -12.08 0.67 -1.43
C CYS A 246 -13.30 -0.18 -1.04
N ARG A 247 -14.51 0.25 -1.38
CA ARG A 247 -15.74 -0.52 -1.13
C ARG A 247 -15.69 -1.87 -1.83
N LYS A 248 -15.30 -1.91 -3.10
CA LYS A 248 -15.15 -3.15 -3.87
C LYS A 248 -14.12 -4.08 -3.23
N ASP A 249 -12.95 -3.55 -2.89
CA ASP A 249 -11.86 -4.31 -2.26
C ASP A 249 -12.30 -4.93 -0.93
N PHE A 250 -13.02 -4.17 -0.12
CA PHE A 250 -13.56 -4.69 1.13
C PHE A 250 -14.60 -5.77 0.89
N MET A 251 -15.48 -5.63 -0.10
CA MET A 251 -16.45 -6.68 -0.44
C MET A 251 -15.74 -7.98 -0.87
N ASP A 252 -14.70 -7.90 -1.69
CA ASP A 252 -13.91 -9.06 -2.12
C ASP A 252 -13.18 -9.75 -0.94
N VAL A 253 -12.72 -8.97 0.06
CA VAL A 253 -12.14 -9.51 1.30
C VAL A 253 -13.23 -10.16 2.16
N PHE A 254 -14.33 -9.44 2.40
CA PHE A 254 -15.43 -9.89 3.22
C PHE A 254 -16.06 -11.18 2.69
N GLU A 255 -16.28 -11.29 1.38
CA GLU A 255 -16.81 -12.51 0.77
C GLU A 255 -15.88 -13.71 0.98
N ARG A 256 -14.57 -13.52 0.84
CA ARG A 256 -13.57 -14.57 1.12
C ARG A 256 -13.57 -14.98 2.58
N GLU A 257 -13.59 -14.03 3.51
CA GLU A 257 -13.61 -14.30 4.95
C GLU A 257 -14.89 -15.00 5.39
N VAL A 258 -16.05 -14.56 4.89
CA VAL A 258 -17.34 -15.19 5.17
C VAL A 258 -17.38 -16.61 4.58
N THR A 259 -16.89 -16.79 3.35
CA THR A 259 -16.79 -18.13 2.73
C THR A 259 -15.88 -19.04 3.54
N ALA A 260 -14.71 -18.56 3.97
CA ALA A 260 -13.79 -19.31 4.82
C ALA A 260 -14.43 -19.67 6.18
N ALA A 261 -15.19 -18.75 6.79
CA ALA A 261 -15.86 -19.00 8.07
C ALA A 261 -17.05 -19.97 7.95
N MET A 262 -17.77 -19.96 6.82
CA MET A 262 -18.89 -20.88 6.56
C MET A 262 -18.41 -22.27 6.13
N THR A 263 -17.23 -22.36 5.52
CA THR A 263 -16.67 -23.62 5.06
C THR A 263 -16.04 -24.34 6.25
N LEU A 264 -16.76 -25.32 6.80
CA LEU A 264 -16.29 -26.25 7.85
C LEU A 264 -15.16 -27.20 7.40
N VAL A 265 -14.62 -26.98 6.20
CA VAL A 265 -13.63 -27.85 5.57
C VAL A 265 -12.28 -27.16 5.64
N ASP A 266 -11.40 -27.74 6.44
CA ASP A 266 -10.01 -27.35 6.59
C ASP A 266 -9.35 -27.27 5.19
N ASP A 267 -8.81 -26.11 4.79
CA ASP A 267 -8.06 -25.99 3.52
C ASP A 267 -6.94 -27.04 3.42
N LEU A 268 -6.44 -27.49 4.58
CA LEU A 268 -5.51 -28.61 4.74
C LEU A 268 -6.04 -29.94 4.14
N GLN A 269 -7.35 -30.18 4.14
CA GLN A 269 -7.95 -31.40 3.58
C GLN A 269 -7.90 -31.41 2.06
N TYR A 270 -8.13 -30.26 1.41
CA TYR A 270 -8.01 -30.16 -0.06
C TYR A 270 -6.56 -30.27 -0.51
N GLU A 271 -5.63 -29.66 0.23
CA GLU A 271 -4.19 -29.78 -0.03
C GLU A 271 -3.72 -31.23 0.14
N ALA A 272 -4.15 -31.90 1.21
CA ALA A 272 -3.83 -33.31 1.45
C ALA A 272 -4.45 -34.23 0.38
N LEU A 273 -5.71 -33.99 -0.01
CA LEU A 273 -6.40 -34.75 -1.05
C LEU A 273 -5.70 -34.60 -2.40
N PHE A 274 -5.34 -33.37 -2.78
CA PHE A 274 -4.65 -33.10 -4.04
C PHE A 274 -3.24 -33.69 -4.05
N ASN A 275 -2.46 -33.54 -2.97
CA ASN A 275 -1.15 -34.18 -2.84
C ASN A 275 -1.23 -35.70 -2.99
N ARG A 276 -2.22 -36.32 -2.34
CA ARG A 276 -2.44 -37.75 -2.40
C ARG A 276 -2.81 -38.20 -3.82
N TYR A 277 -3.75 -37.51 -4.48
CA TYR A 277 -4.12 -37.77 -5.87
C TYR A 277 -2.88 -37.78 -6.78
N ILE A 278 -2.08 -36.74 -6.66
CA ILE A 278 -0.85 -36.55 -7.41
C ILE A 278 0.20 -37.64 -7.17
N GLU A 279 0.38 -38.08 -5.92
CA GLU A 279 1.27 -39.18 -5.58
C GLU A 279 0.85 -40.48 -6.27
N HIS A 280 -0.46 -40.76 -6.29
CA HIS A 280 -1.00 -41.93 -6.98
C HIS A 280 -0.85 -41.83 -8.51
N VAL A 281 -1.07 -40.66 -9.12
CA VAL A 281 -0.86 -40.46 -10.57
C VAL A 281 0.60 -40.67 -10.97
N VAL A 282 1.55 -40.10 -10.22
CA VAL A 282 2.99 -40.27 -10.50
C VAL A 282 3.42 -41.73 -10.36
N ALA A 283 2.92 -42.42 -9.33
CA ALA A 283 3.22 -43.83 -9.12
C ALA A 283 2.63 -44.72 -10.22
N GLN A 284 1.43 -44.42 -10.72
CA GLN A 284 0.82 -45.13 -11.87
C GLN A 284 1.68 -45.00 -13.13
N LEU A 285 2.19 -43.80 -13.41
CA LEU A 285 3.03 -43.54 -14.58
C LEU A 285 4.40 -44.20 -14.50
N LYS A 286 4.99 -44.22 -13.30
CA LYS A 286 6.29 -44.88 -13.06
C LYS A 286 6.18 -46.39 -12.82
N LYS A 287 4.96 -46.94 -12.74
CA LYS A 287 4.69 -48.33 -12.32
C LYS A 287 5.28 -48.65 -10.94
N GLU A 288 5.28 -47.67 -10.05
CA GLU A 288 5.77 -47.77 -8.67
C GLU A 288 4.59 -47.97 -7.70
N LYS A 289 4.88 -48.50 -6.50
CA LYS A 289 3.88 -48.70 -5.45
C LYS A 289 3.87 -47.52 -4.47
N VAL A 290 2.69 -47.04 -4.11
CA VAL A 290 2.52 -45.93 -3.15
C VAL A 290 2.54 -46.48 -1.73
N TYR A 291 3.31 -45.84 -0.85
CA TYR A 291 3.35 -46.21 0.55
C TYR A 291 2.13 -45.62 1.30
N SER A 292 1.27 -46.49 1.82
CA SER A 292 0.10 -46.08 2.58
C SER A 292 0.41 -46.05 4.08
N LYS A 293 0.31 -44.85 4.69
CA LYS A 293 0.54 -44.64 6.13
C LYS A 293 -0.48 -45.37 7.02
N HIS A 294 -1.64 -45.74 6.47
CA HIS A 294 -2.71 -46.41 7.22
C HIS A 294 -2.51 -47.93 7.28
N THR A 295 -1.94 -48.53 6.25
CA THR A 295 -1.73 -49.99 6.16
C THR A 295 -0.26 -50.37 6.32
N ASN A 296 0.63 -49.39 6.49
CA ASN A 296 2.09 -49.56 6.60
C ASN A 296 2.69 -50.43 5.49
N SER A 297 2.09 -50.41 4.31
CA SER A 297 2.44 -51.28 3.18
C SER A 297 2.46 -50.52 1.86
N HIS A 298 3.18 -51.08 0.88
CA HIS A 298 3.25 -50.57 -0.48
C HIS A 298 2.09 -51.11 -1.31
N GLU A 299 1.15 -50.24 -1.64
CA GLU A 299 -0.06 -50.55 -2.39
C GLU A 299 0.05 -50.11 -3.85
N GLN A 300 -0.76 -50.70 -4.72
CA GLN A 300 -0.92 -50.18 -6.08
C GLN A 300 -1.64 -48.82 -6.04
N PRO A 301 -1.39 -47.93 -7.01
CA PRO A 301 -2.07 -46.65 -7.06
C PRO A 301 -3.59 -46.78 -7.05
N ASN A 302 -4.27 -45.95 -6.26
CA ASN A 302 -5.71 -46.06 -6.08
C ASN A 302 -6.45 -45.41 -7.25
N GLU A 303 -6.88 -46.22 -8.22
CA GLU A 303 -7.61 -45.75 -9.40
C GLU A 303 -8.97 -45.12 -9.10
N ASN A 304 -9.64 -45.54 -8.01
CA ASN A 304 -10.95 -44.99 -7.65
C ASN A 304 -10.81 -43.55 -7.16
N LEU A 305 -9.80 -43.28 -6.34
CA LEU A 305 -9.46 -41.92 -5.91
C LEU A 305 -9.11 -41.03 -7.11
N MET A 306 -8.31 -41.55 -8.05
CA MET A 306 -7.93 -40.81 -9.25
C MET A 306 -9.15 -40.45 -10.11
N LYS A 307 -10.03 -41.43 -10.39
CA LYS A 307 -11.27 -41.21 -11.15
C LYS A 307 -12.23 -40.24 -10.46
N GLU A 308 -12.29 -40.25 -9.13
CA GLU A 308 -13.18 -39.36 -8.37
C GLU A 308 -12.72 -37.91 -8.44
N VAL A 309 -11.42 -37.65 -8.26
CA VAL A 309 -10.82 -36.32 -8.40
C VAL A 309 -10.90 -35.84 -9.85
N GLU A 310 -10.59 -36.70 -10.82
CA GLU A 310 -10.70 -36.38 -12.26
C GLU A 310 -12.13 -36.09 -12.69
N ARG A 311 -13.13 -36.77 -12.11
CA ARG A 311 -14.55 -36.47 -12.34
C ARG A 311 -14.92 -35.09 -11.82
N ILE A 312 -14.39 -34.69 -10.67
CA ILE A 312 -14.64 -33.35 -10.09
C ILE A 312 -13.94 -32.28 -10.93
N LEU A 313 -12.76 -32.56 -11.48
CA LEU A 313 -12.00 -31.65 -12.35
C LEU A 313 -12.48 -31.66 -13.81
N LYS A 314 -13.47 -32.50 -14.16
CA LYS A 314 -13.95 -32.69 -15.53
C LYS A 314 -14.57 -31.43 -16.13
N ASP A 315 -15.19 -30.58 -15.33
CA ASP A 315 -15.74 -29.29 -15.79
C ASP A 315 -14.63 -28.26 -16.14
N LYS A 316 -13.38 -28.55 -15.78
CA LYS A 316 -12.19 -27.74 -16.10
C LYS A 316 -11.49 -28.17 -17.40
N GLU A 317 -12.18 -28.89 -18.29
CA GLU A 317 -11.67 -29.32 -19.60
C GLU A 317 -11.08 -28.17 -20.46
N LYS A 318 -11.51 -26.92 -20.24
CA LYS A 318 -11.02 -25.71 -20.96
C LYS A 318 -9.92 -24.93 -20.23
N LEU A 319 -9.40 -25.46 -19.13
CA LEU A 319 -8.39 -24.78 -18.32
C LEU A 319 -7.00 -24.97 -18.97
N GLU A 320 -6.55 -24.00 -19.75
CA GLU A 320 -5.29 -24.06 -20.50
C GLU A 320 -4.08 -23.50 -19.74
N GLU A 321 -4.32 -22.55 -18.81
CA GLU A 321 -3.30 -21.87 -18.01
C GLU A 321 -3.68 -21.90 -16.52
N VAL A 322 -2.72 -22.23 -15.64
CA VAL A 322 -2.91 -22.16 -14.19
C VAL A 322 -1.78 -21.39 -13.54
N TYR A 323 -2.17 -20.38 -12.75
CA TYR A 323 -1.28 -19.53 -11.96
C TYR A 323 -1.38 -19.98 -10.49
N PHE A 324 -0.32 -20.60 -9.98
CA PHE A 324 -0.24 -20.93 -8.56
C PHE A 324 0.75 -19.97 -7.92
N GLU A 325 0.24 -18.96 -7.21
CA GLU A 325 1.06 -18.06 -6.39
C GLU A 325 0.77 -18.35 -4.91
N GLY A 326 1.82 -18.61 -4.12
CA GLY A 326 1.71 -18.73 -2.67
C GLY A 326 1.37 -20.13 -2.14
N ASN A 327 1.31 -21.15 -2.99
CA ASN A 327 1.10 -22.53 -2.54
C ASN A 327 2.37 -23.06 -1.82
N PRO A 328 2.29 -23.55 -0.57
CA PRO A 328 3.45 -24.10 0.16
C PRO A 328 4.19 -25.24 -0.59
N LEU A 329 3.48 -26.04 -1.38
CA LEU A 329 4.02 -27.14 -2.18
C LEU A 329 4.84 -26.65 -3.38
N GLN A 330 4.43 -25.53 -3.96
CA GLN A 330 5.17 -24.85 -5.02
C GLN A 330 6.53 -24.36 -4.51
N ARG A 331 6.58 -23.82 -3.29
CA ARG A 331 7.80 -23.26 -2.68
C ARG A 331 8.81 -24.33 -2.26
N SER A 332 8.34 -25.52 -1.91
CA SER A 332 9.21 -26.62 -1.44
C SER A 332 9.85 -27.44 -2.57
N ASN A 333 9.13 -27.72 -3.66
CA ASN A 333 9.69 -28.43 -4.83
C ASN A 333 8.95 -28.10 -6.14
N PRO A 334 9.30 -26.97 -6.80
CA PRO A 334 8.53 -26.42 -7.92
C PRO A 334 8.56 -27.29 -9.17
N VAL A 335 9.65 -28.01 -9.44
CA VAL A 335 9.78 -28.88 -10.62
C VAL A 335 8.89 -30.12 -10.47
N LEU A 336 8.93 -30.76 -9.30
CA LEU A 336 8.09 -31.91 -9.00
C LEU A 336 6.61 -31.51 -9.05
N TYR A 337 6.25 -30.37 -8.45
CA TYR A 337 4.88 -29.85 -8.43
C TYR A 337 4.34 -29.53 -9.84
N ARG A 338 5.13 -28.89 -10.72
CA ARG A 338 4.74 -28.64 -12.13
C ARG A 338 4.50 -29.94 -12.90
N ASN A 339 5.37 -30.93 -12.73
CA ASN A 339 5.21 -32.23 -13.38
C ASN A 339 3.96 -32.94 -12.87
N LYS A 340 3.74 -32.92 -11.55
CA LYS A 340 2.55 -33.43 -10.88
C LYS A 340 1.26 -32.83 -11.48
N VAL A 341 1.17 -31.51 -11.60
CA VAL A 341 0.00 -30.82 -12.18
C VAL A 341 -0.20 -31.14 -13.67
N ARG A 342 0.88 -31.20 -14.46
CA ARG A 342 0.81 -31.64 -15.88
C ARG A 342 0.25 -33.05 -16.05
N LEU A 343 0.52 -33.93 -15.09
CA LEU A 343 0.05 -35.31 -15.13
C LEU A 343 -1.42 -35.43 -14.73
N ALA A 344 -1.85 -34.60 -13.77
CA ALA A 344 -3.25 -34.49 -13.34
C ALA A 344 -4.17 -33.87 -14.40
N LEU A 345 -3.67 -32.88 -15.11
CA LEU A 345 -4.43 -32.07 -16.07
C LEU A 345 -3.58 -31.93 -17.35
N PRO A 346 -3.50 -32.99 -18.18
CA PRO A 346 -2.65 -33.03 -19.36
C PRO A 346 -2.97 -31.98 -20.42
N GLN A 347 -4.18 -31.40 -20.37
CA GLN A 347 -4.61 -30.28 -21.20
C GLN A 347 -4.01 -28.92 -20.79
N ILE A 348 -3.42 -28.80 -19.59
CA ILE A 348 -2.75 -27.57 -19.18
C ILE A 348 -1.44 -27.42 -19.95
N THR A 349 -1.39 -26.41 -20.82
CA THR A 349 -0.20 -26.12 -21.64
C THR A 349 0.76 -25.17 -20.93
N LYS A 350 0.26 -24.31 -20.02
CA LYS A 350 1.08 -23.39 -19.23
C LYS A 350 0.80 -23.52 -17.73
N ILE A 351 1.84 -23.82 -16.97
CA ILE A 351 1.83 -23.77 -15.51
C ILE A 351 2.82 -22.70 -15.11
N ASP A 352 2.30 -21.56 -14.67
CA ASP A 352 3.13 -20.52 -14.09
C ASP A 352 3.16 -20.71 -12.58
N ALA A 353 4.37 -20.95 -12.09
CA ALA A 353 4.67 -21.02 -10.67
C ALA A 353 5.76 -19.98 -10.48
N ALA A 354 5.36 -18.73 -10.24
CA ALA A 354 6.29 -17.64 -9.98
C ALA A 354 7.07 -17.97 -8.69
N ALA A 355 8.39 -18.12 -8.83
CA ALA A 355 9.29 -18.44 -7.73
C ALA A 355 9.32 -17.33 -6.69
#